data_AF-A0A4V3MXE7-F1
#
_entry.id   AF-A0A4V3MXE7-F1
#
_cell.length_a   1.000
_cell.length_b   1.000
_cell.length_c   1.000
_cell.angle_alpha   90.00
_cell.angle_beta   90.00
_cell.angle_gamma   90.00
#
_symmetry.space_group_name_H-M   'P 1'
#
loop_
_entity.id
_entity.type
_entity.pdbx_description
1 polymer ?
#
loop_
_entity_poly.entity_id
_entity_poly.type
_entity_poly.pdbx_seq_one_letter_code
_entity_poly.pdbx_strand_id
1 'polypeptide(L)'
;MIRLVVKLGTALLLLVALSNLSRADDIDRSNPAAFVRKLINVPDGKADFARAKLLVDKFVDPSVDETAGLAEIDSMVVTVSKMLGTLPPDAASTSMEKMKALRTFLYEGGWWNNGRPFEYDLSDPYGQKPGSQSLTNYLATRKGNCVSMPALFLILGKRLGINVTLSTAPLHVFVKFTDDATGKTWNLETTSGAGFTRDAWYRQKLEMTDEAIRNGVYLKRLSQREALSIVATPVLDNLIATGRYDEAVTVADVLIEAYPANAYTLVKKGTAYYRLLDANIVRKYAKQSDIPADRIAYANDLYNANREAFAKAKALGWREPKMN
;
A
#
# COMPACT_ATOMS: atom_id res chain seq x y z
N MET A 1 51.97 -38.25 40.38
CA MET A 1 50.70 -38.77 39.81
C MET A 1 49.55 -38.25 40.63
N ILE A 2 48.92 -37.14 40.22
CA ILE A 2 47.70 -36.60 40.82
C ILE A 2 46.68 -36.54 39.69
N ARG A 3 45.66 -37.40 39.74
CA ARG A 3 44.65 -37.55 38.69
C ARG A 3 43.52 -36.55 38.91
N LEU A 4 43.32 -35.75 37.87
CA LEU A 4 42.23 -34.83 37.62
C LEU A 4 40.89 -35.60 37.50
N VAL A 5 39.90 -35.29 38.33
CA VAL A 5 38.51 -35.78 38.17
C VAL A 5 37.69 -34.63 37.57
N VAL A 6 37.45 -34.72 36.26
CA VAL A 6 36.54 -33.84 35.52
C VAL A 6 35.12 -34.37 35.74
N LYS A 7 34.25 -33.55 36.35
CA LYS A 7 32.80 -33.80 36.37
C LYS A 7 32.21 -33.43 35.01
N LEU A 8 31.75 -34.43 34.26
CA LEU A 8 30.82 -34.25 33.15
C LEU A 8 29.46 -33.80 33.72
N GLY A 9 29.12 -32.54 33.50
CA GLY A 9 27.77 -32.00 33.68
C GLY A 9 27.18 -31.69 32.30
N THR A 10 26.17 -32.45 31.92
CA THR A 10 25.34 -32.31 30.73
C THR A 10 24.69 -30.92 30.69
N ALA A 11 25.13 -30.05 29.77
CA ALA A 11 24.42 -28.82 29.43
C ALA A 11 23.52 -29.09 28.21
N LEU A 12 22.26 -29.39 28.50
CA LEU A 12 21.18 -29.55 27.54
C LEU A 12 20.74 -28.17 27.00
N LEU A 13 20.50 -28.14 25.69
CA LEU A 13 19.98 -27.08 24.84
C LEU A 13 19.16 -25.95 25.51
N LEU A 14 19.52 -24.71 25.16
CA LEU A 14 18.55 -23.63 24.93
C LEU A 14 18.88 -22.93 23.59
N LEU A 15 18.62 -23.62 22.48
CA LEU A 15 18.32 -22.95 21.21
C LEU A 15 16.81 -22.66 21.23
N VAL A 16 16.44 -21.45 21.63
CA VAL A 16 15.09 -20.93 21.39
C VAL A 16 15.22 -19.58 20.71
N ALA A 17 14.47 -19.44 19.61
CA ALA A 17 14.19 -18.24 18.83
C ALA A 17 14.97 -18.03 17.51
N LEU A 18 14.98 -19.05 16.64
CA LEU A 18 15.02 -18.86 15.19
C LEU A 18 13.94 -19.73 14.53
N SER A 19 12.67 -19.44 14.83
CA SER A 19 11.53 -20.07 14.16
C SER A 19 10.36 -19.08 14.06
N ASN A 20 10.59 -17.95 13.38
CA ASN A 20 9.52 -17.12 12.84
C ASN A 20 9.78 -16.67 11.40
N LEU A 21 10.83 -17.18 10.75
CA LEU A 21 11.15 -16.86 9.35
C LEU A 21 10.35 -17.67 8.31
N SER A 22 9.43 -18.55 8.72
CA SER A 22 8.80 -19.54 7.82
C SER A 22 7.27 -19.43 7.66
N ARG A 23 6.62 -18.32 8.04
CA ARG A 23 5.14 -18.21 7.91
C ARG A 23 4.65 -17.57 6.59
N ALA A 24 5.57 -17.01 5.80
CA ALA A 24 5.28 -16.15 4.64
C ALA A 24 5.52 -16.81 3.28
N ASP A 25 6.14 -17.99 3.21
CA ASP A 25 6.35 -18.70 1.95
C ASP A 25 5.10 -19.48 1.50
N ASP A 26 4.13 -19.69 2.39
CA ASP A 26 2.82 -20.29 2.12
C ASP A 26 1.69 -19.25 2.12
N ILE A 27 1.79 -18.17 1.33
CA ILE A 27 0.57 -17.45 0.95
C ILE A 27 0.16 -17.96 -0.43
N ASP A 28 -0.82 -18.84 -0.44
CA ASP A 28 -1.46 -19.30 -1.67
C ASP A 28 -2.04 -18.10 -2.45
N ARG A 29 -1.52 -17.89 -3.66
CA ARG A 29 -1.93 -16.81 -4.57
C ARG A 29 -3.01 -17.26 -5.54
N SER A 30 -3.35 -18.55 -5.56
CA SER A 30 -4.43 -19.09 -6.38
C SER A 30 -5.80 -18.64 -5.88
N ASN A 31 -5.92 -18.25 -4.60
CA ASN A 31 -7.09 -17.61 -4.01
C ASN A 31 -6.79 -16.15 -3.63
N PRO A 32 -7.11 -15.16 -4.49
CA PRO A 32 -6.76 -13.76 -4.25
C PRO A 32 -7.38 -13.17 -2.99
N ALA A 33 -8.62 -13.55 -2.64
CA ALA A 33 -9.28 -13.05 -1.43
C ALA A 33 -8.59 -13.56 -0.17
N ALA A 34 -8.21 -14.84 -0.12
CA ALA A 34 -7.45 -15.40 0.99
C ALA A 34 -6.05 -14.78 1.09
N PHE A 35 -5.38 -14.55 -0.04
CA PHE A 35 -4.10 -13.85 -0.13
C PHE A 35 -4.19 -12.46 0.50
N VAL A 36 -5.14 -11.62 0.06
CA VAL A 36 -5.33 -10.26 0.60
C VAL A 36 -5.72 -10.31 2.08
N ARG A 37 -6.59 -11.24 2.48
CA ARG A 37 -7.02 -11.39 3.88
C ARG A 37 -5.84 -11.70 4.81
N LYS A 38 -4.88 -12.52 4.37
CA LYS A 38 -3.66 -12.81 5.13
C LYS A 38 -2.72 -11.61 5.22
N LEU A 39 -2.66 -10.76 4.19
CA LEU A 39 -1.86 -9.54 4.20
C LEU A 39 -2.38 -8.49 5.18
N ILE A 40 -3.70 -8.31 5.26
CA ILE A 40 -4.31 -7.22 6.07
C ILE A 40 -4.57 -7.62 7.52
N ASN A 41 -4.78 -8.91 7.82
CA ASN A 41 -5.08 -9.40 9.17
C ASN A 41 -3.81 -9.74 9.96
N VAL A 42 -2.89 -8.79 10.00
CA VAL A 42 -1.68 -8.86 10.83
C VAL A 42 -1.92 -8.11 12.14
N PRO A 43 -1.49 -8.63 13.31
CA PRO A 43 -1.62 -7.92 14.57
C PRO A 43 -1.03 -6.51 14.52
N ASP A 44 -1.66 -5.57 15.23
CA ASP A 44 -1.21 -4.19 15.26
C ASP A 44 0.26 -4.07 15.73
N GLY A 45 1.03 -3.24 15.02
CA GLY A 45 2.46 -3.06 15.26
C GLY A 45 3.35 -4.20 14.75
N LYS A 46 2.79 -5.24 14.10
CA LYS A 46 3.55 -6.38 13.56
C LYS A 46 3.58 -6.44 12.03
N ALA A 47 2.99 -5.47 11.33
CA ALA A 47 3.01 -5.46 9.87
C ALA A 47 4.40 -5.13 9.31
N ASP A 48 4.92 -6.01 8.45
CA ASP A 48 6.04 -5.70 7.56
C ASP A 48 5.47 -5.17 6.23
N PHE A 49 5.44 -3.84 6.10
CA PHE A 49 4.97 -3.17 4.90
C PHE A 49 5.86 -3.45 3.67
N ALA A 50 7.14 -3.78 3.85
CA ALA A 50 8.03 -4.10 2.75
C ALA A 50 7.63 -5.45 2.14
N ARG A 51 7.54 -6.49 2.98
CA ARG A 51 7.08 -7.81 2.56
C ARG A 51 5.67 -7.74 1.98
N ALA A 52 4.75 -7.00 2.61
CA ALA A 52 3.38 -6.86 2.11
C ALA A 52 3.36 -6.23 0.70
N LYS A 53 4.08 -5.12 0.47
CA LYS A 53 4.12 -4.46 -0.84
C LYS A 53 4.78 -5.33 -1.91
N LEU A 54 5.89 -6.00 -1.59
CA LEU A 54 6.59 -6.87 -2.54
C LEU A 54 5.77 -8.13 -2.88
N LEU A 55 5.01 -8.69 -1.93
CA LEU A 55 4.08 -9.78 -2.19
C LEU A 55 2.93 -9.34 -3.11
N VAL A 56 2.39 -8.13 -2.90
CA VAL A 56 1.38 -7.53 -3.79
C VAL A 56 1.96 -7.33 -5.19
N ASP A 57 3.16 -6.77 -5.29
CA ASP A 57 3.82 -6.56 -6.58
C ASP A 57 4.07 -7.90 -7.28
N LYS A 58 4.47 -8.95 -6.54
CA LYS A 58 4.66 -10.29 -7.08
C LYS A 58 3.36 -11.01 -7.45
N PHE A 59 2.23 -10.63 -6.86
CA PHE A 59 0.92 -11.09 -7.29
C PHE A 59 0.55 -10.47 -8.65
N VAL A 60 0.89 -9.19 -8.86
CA VAL A 60 0.63 -8.48 -10.11
C VAL A 60 1.59 -8.91 -11.22
N ASP A 61 2.87 -9.04 -10.89
CA ASP A 61 3.96 -9.44 -11.79
C ASP A 61 4.78 -10.56 -11.13
N PRO A 62 4.59 -11.83 -11.56
CA PRO A 62 5.31 -12.97 -11.00
C PRO A 62 6.84 -12.89 -11.09
N SER A 63 7.39 -12.02 -11.95
CA SER A 63 8.84 -11.84 -12.12
C SER A 63 9.51 -11.07 -10.97
N VAL A 64 8.72 -10.43 -10.09
CA VAL A 64 9.23 -9.68 -8.94
C VAL A 64 10.08 -10.58 -8.03
N ASP A 65 11.35 -10.20 -7.88
CA ASP A 65 12.27 -10.78 -6.91
C ASP A 65 12.11 -10.08 -5.56
N GLU A 66 11.40 -10.78 -4.68
CA GLU A 66 11.07 -10.29 -3.36
C GLU A 66 12.28 -10.24 -2.42
N THR A 67 13.18 -11.22 -2.54
CA THR A 67 14.39 -11.31 -1.71
C THR A 67 15.35 -10.19 -2.05
N ALA A 68 15.56 -9.94 -3.35
CA ALA A 68 16.38 -8.83 -3.82
C ALA A 68 15.79 -7.48 -3.39
N GLY A 69 14.46 -7.29 -3.53
CA GLY A 69 13.78 -6.07 -3.10
C GLY A 69 13.92 -5.81 -1.60
N LEU A 70 13.78 -6.83 -0.76
CA LEU A 70 13.99 -6.70 0.70
C LEU A 70 15.43 -6.32 1.03
N ALA A 71 16.41 -6.98 0.40
CA ALA A 71 17.82 -6.70 0.62
C ALA A 71 18.20 -5.26 0.21
N GLU A 72 17.63 -4.75 -0.88
CA GLU A 72 17.83 -3.36 -1.30
C GLU A 72 17.26 -2.38 -0.26
N ILE A 73 16.04 -2.61 0.22
CA ILE A 73 15.40 -1.79 1.27
C ILE A 73 16.24 -1.80 2.55
N ASP A 74 16.79 -2.94 2.96
CA ASP A 74 17.67 -3.02 4.13
C ASP A 74 18.96 -2.21 3.94
N SER A 75 19.57 -2.27 2.75
CA SER A 75 20.73 -1.46 2.40
C SER A 75 20.43 0.05 2.46
N MET A 76 19.23 0.46 2.03
CA MET A 76 18.77 1.85 2.17
C MET A 76 18.69 2.29 3.64
N VAL A 77 18.11 1.46 4.53
CA VAL A 77 18.02 1.76 5.97
C VAL A 77 19.40 1.91 6.59
N VAL A 78 20.35 1.04 6.22
CA VAL A 78 21.75 1.14 6.66
C VAL A 78 22.37 2.46 6.21
N THR A 79 22.11 2.89 4.98
CA THR A 79 22.62 4.15 4.45
C THR A 79 22.04 5.36 5.16
N VAL A 80 20.72 5.39 5.39
CA VAL A 80 20.08 6.47 6.16
C VAL A 80 20.62 6.51 7.60
N SER A 81 20.85 5.35 8.22
CA SER A 81 21.44 5.27 9.56
C SER A 81 22.87 5.83 9.60
N LYS A 82 23.67 5.62 8.56
CA LYS A 82 25.00 6.24 8.42
C LYS A 82 24.90 7.76 8.28
N MET A 83 23.92 8.28 7.52
CA MET A 83 23.68 9.72 7.41
C MET A 83 23.33 10.33 8.77
N LEU A 84 22.47 9.65 9.54
CA LEU A 84 22.10 10.08 10.89
C LEU A 84 23.28 10.06 11.86
N GLY A 85 24.22 9.12 11.70
CA GLY A 85 25.44 9.04 12.51
C GLY A 85 26.40 10.22 12.35
N THR A 86 26.14 11.14 11.40
CA THR A 86 26.90 12.40 11.28
C THR A 86 26.39 13.49 12.21
N LEU A 87 25.21 13.31 12.80
CA LEU A 87 24.60 14.23 13.76
C LEU A 87 24.99 13.85 15.20
N PRO A 88 24.90 14.80 16.16
CA PRO A 88 24.94 14.48 17.59
C PRO A 88 23.93 13.38 17.96
N PRO A 89 24.26 12.44 18.88
CA PRO A 89 23.42 11.28 19.17
C PRO A 89 21.99 11.61 19.63
N ASP A 90 21.84 12.68 20.41
CA ASP A 90 20.54 13.20 20.86
C ASP A 90 19.71 13.68 19.67
N ALA A 91 20.29 14.47 18.76
CA ALA A 91 19.63 14.93 17.54
C ALA A 91 19.26 13.76 16.62
N ALA A 92 20.19 12.84 16.37
CA ALA A 92 20.02 11.66 15.50
C ALA A 92 18.88 10.73 15.97
N SER A 93 18.58 10.74 17.28
CA SER A 93 17.52 9.91 17.85
C SER A 93 16.10 10.43 17.59
N THR A 94 15.96 11.73 17.27
CA THR A 94 14.65 12.38 17.13
C THR A 94 13.89 11.91 15.88
N SER A 95 12.56 11.82 16.00
CA SER A 95 11.67 11.51 14.87
C SER A 95 11.82 12.49 13.71
N MET A 96 12.02 13.77 14.03
CA MET A 96 12.18 14.83 13.03
C MET A 96 13.48 14.68 12.23
N GLU A 97 14.63 14.47 12.88
CA GLU A 97 15.89 14.30 12.15
C GLU A 97 15.93 13.01 11.34
N LYS A 98 15.36 11.92 11.86
CA LYS A 98 15.16 10.68 11.09
C LYS A 98 14.32 10.90 9.83
N MET A 99 13.23 11.65 9.95
CA MET A 99 12.38 12.00 8.80
C MET A 99 13.12 12.86 7.78
N LYS A 100 13.88 13.88 8.23
CA LYS A 100 14.72 14.71 7.35
C LYS A 100 15.79 13.89 6.64
N ALA A 101 16.52 13.03 7.36
CA ALA A 101 17.54 12.17 6.76
C ALA A 101 16.95 11.22 5.70
N LEU A 102 15.78 10.63 5.98
CA LEU A 102 15.06 9.81 5.01
C LEU A 102 14.65 10.61 3.77
N ARG A 103 14.12 11.83 3.97
CA ARG A 103 13.75 12.74 2.88
C ARG A 103 14.98 13.09 2.01
N THR A 104 16.10 13.46 2.62
CA THR A 104 17.35 13.77 1.91
C THR A 104 17.87 12.55 1.17
N PHE A 105 17.87 11.37 1.80
CA PHE A 105 18.31 10.13 1.16
C PHE A 105 17.54 9.83 -0.13
N LEU A 106 16.21 9.97 -0.08
CA LEU A 106 15.34 9.70 -1.22
C LEU A 106 15.41 10.79 -2.29
N TYR A 107 15.34 12.07 -1.91
CA TYR A 107 14.96 13.14 -2.84
C TYR A 107 16.07 14.16 -3.13
N GLU A 108 17.27 13.96 -2.60
CA GLU A 108 18.43 14.80 -2.91
C GLU A 108 19.55 13.99 -3.56
N GLY A 109 20.33 14.65 -4.43
CA GLY A 109 21.52 14.07 -5.04
C GLY A 109 22.69 14.09 -4.07
N GLY A 110 23.39 12.96 -3.94
CA GLY A 110 24.55 12.83 -3.06
C GLY A 110 25.46 11.66 -3.45
N TRP A 111 26.51 11.44 -2.67
CA TRP A 111 27.48 10.37 -2.90
C TRP A 111 26.84 8.98 -2.83
N TRP A 112 25.78 8.80 -2.03
CA TRP A 112 25.09 7.52 -1.87
C TRP A 112 24.25 7.13 -3.08
N ASN A 113 23.93 8.08 -3.96
CA ASN A 113 23.08 7.83 -5.12
C ASN A 113 23.69 8.36 -6.43
N ASN A 114 24.99 8.69 -6.45
CA ASN A 114 25.71 9.27 -7.60
C ASN A 114 25.00 10.50 -8.17
N GLY A 115 24.45 11.35 -7.30
CA GLY A 115 23.71 12.55 -7.70
C GLY A 115 22.35 12.29 -8.37
N ARG A 116 21.83 11.05 -8.33
CA ARG A 116 20.56 10.67 -8.97
C ARG A 116 19.49 10.37 -7.91
N PRO A 117 18.66 11.34 -7.51
CA PRO A 117 17.61 11.09 -6.52
C PRO A 117 16.49 10.21 -7.07
N PHE A 118 15.62 9.75 -6.17
CA PHE A 118 14.30 9.23 -6.52
C PHE A 118 13.36 10.37 -6.89
N GLU A 119 12.58 10.18 -7.94
CA GLU A 119 11.77 11.24 -8.54
C GLU A 119 10.41 10.70 -8.99
N TYR A 120 9.48 11.63 -9.16
CA TYR A 120 8.19 11.34 -9.77
C TYR A 120 8.35 11.06 -11.27
N ASP A 121 7.66 10.04 -11.77
CA ASP A 121 7.66 9.68 -13.19
C ASP A 121 6.69 10.56 -13.97
N LEU A 122 7.22 11.64 -14.54
CA LEU A 122 6.45 12.53 -15.40
C LEU A 122 6.07 11.90 -16.76
N SER A 123 6.66 10.76 -17.13
CA SER A 123 6.32 10.05 -18.37
C SER A 123 5.11 9.12 -18.23
N ASP A 124 4.68 8.86 -16.99
CA ASP A 124 3.47 8.11 -16.65
C ASP A 124 2.90 8.60 -15.30
N PRO A 125 2.42 9.86 -15.23
CA PRO A 125 2.05 10.49 -13.96
C PRO A 125 0.90 9.76 -13.25
N TYR A 126 0.00 9.13 -14.01
CA TYR A 126 -1.12 8.39 -13.45
C TYR A 126 -0.81 6.91 -13.20
N GLY A 127 0.42 6.46 -13.47
CA GLY A 127 0.84 5.07 -13.26
C GLY A 127 0.00 4.08 -14.07
N GLN A 128 -0.33 4.41 -15.31
CA GLN A 128 -1.20 3.62 -16.19
C GLN A 128 -0.47 2.50 -16.92
N LYS A 129 0.85 2.61 -17.11
CA LYS A 129 1.61 1.54 -17.74
C LYS A 129 1.72 0.35 -16.77
N PRO A 130 1.75 -0.89 -17.28
CA PRO A 130 1.98 -2.07 -16.45
C PRO A 130 3.27 -1.93 -15.64
N GLY A 131 3.21 -2.23 -14.34
CA GLY A 131 4.37 -2.20 -13.45
C GLY A 131 4.78 -0.81 -12.93
N SER A 132 4.21 0.30 -13.41
CA SER A 132 4.58 1.65 -12.96
C SER A 132 4.37 1.90 -11.47
N GLN A 133 3.38 1.23 -10.87
CA GLN A 133 3.07 1.30 -9.44
C GLN A 133 3.89 0.30 -8.59
N SER A 134 4.71 -0.55 -9.23
CA SER A 134 5.55 -1.53 -8.54
C SER A 134 6.65 -0.84 -7.74
N LEU A 135 6.92 -1.37 -6.54
CA LEU A 135 8.02 -0.93 -5.71
C LEU A 135 9.36 -1.30 -6.34
N THR A 136 9.48 -2.50 -6.93
CA THR A 136 10.73 -2.93 -7.58
C THR A 136 11.06 -2.09 -8.81
N ASN A 137 10.06 -1.68 -9.59
CA ASN A 137 10.28 -0.74 -10.69
C ASN A 137 10.79 0.61 -10.17
N TYR A 138 10.21 1.11 -9.08
CA TYR A 138 10.65 2.36 -8.47
C TYR A 138 12.08 2.26 -7.90
N LEU A 139 12.42 1.15 -7.25
CA LEU A 139 13.78 0.88 -6.75
C LEU A 139 14.80 0.87 -7.91
N ALA A 140 14.52 0.11 -8.97
CA ALA A 140 15.42 -0.05 -10.11
C ALA A 140 15.60 1.23 -10.94
N THR A 141 14.50 1.95 -11.21
CA THR A 141 14.52 3.11 -12.12
C THR A 141 14.70 4.45 -11.41
N ARG A 142 14.43 4.48 -10.10
CA ARG A 142 14.26 5.70 -9.29
C ARG A 142 13.12 6.61 -9.76
N LYS A 143 12.19 6.09 -10.56
CA LYS A 143 11.02 6.81 -11.08
C LYS A 143 9.74 6.14 -10.58
N GLY A 144 8.93 6.90 -9.84
CA GLY A 144 7.75 6.37 -9.16
C GLY A 144 6.52 7.26 -9.28
N ASN A 145 5.44 6.87 -8.64
CA ASN A 145 4.17 7.62 -8.66
C ASN A 145 3.53 7.69 -7.27
N CYS A 146 2.30 8.19 -7.21
CA CYS A 146 1.53 8.32 -5.97
C CYS A 146 1.23 6.99 -5.25
N VAL A 147 1.58 5.83 -5.81
CA VAL A 147 1.47 4.52 -5.14
C VAL A 147 2.83 4.05 -4.64
N SER A 148 3.84 4.01 -5.51
CA SER A 148 5.17 3.47 -5.16
C SER A 148 5.99 4.38 -4.25
N MET A 149 5.91 5.70 -4.43
CA MET A 149 6.66 6.67 -3.65
C MET A 149 6.25 6.72 -2.16
N PRO A 150 4.95 6.87 -1.81
CA PRO A 150 4.54 6.83 -0.40
C PRO A 150 4.73 5.45 0.23
N ALA A 151 4.64 4.36 -0.54
CA ALA A 151 4.94 3.02 -0.05
C ALA A 151 6.41 2.89 0.40
N LEU A 152 7.38 3.31 -0.43
CA LEU A 152 8.79 3.27 -0.05
C LEU A 152 9.08 4.14 1.17
N PHE A 153 8.53 5.35 1.23
CA PHE A 153 8.71 6.25 2.37
C PHE A 153 8.13 5.65 3.67
N LEU A 154 6.92 5.06 3.59
CA LEU A 154 6.32 4.34 4.72
C LEU A 154 7.23 3.20 5.20
N ILE A 155 7.71 2.37 4.28
CA ILE A 155 8.53 1.20 4.58
C ILE A 155 9.81 1.62 5.30
N LEU A 156 10.57 2.54 4.71
CA LEU A 156 11.83 3.02 5.29
C LEU A 156 11.58 3.74 6.61
N GLY A 157 10.54 4.57 6.69
CA GLY A 157 10.17 5.27 7.91
C GLY A 157 9.84 4.32 9.06
N LYS A 158 9.06 3.26 8.80
CA LYS A 158 8.77 2.23 9.81
C LYS A 158 10.03 1.52 10.28
N ARG A 159 10.95 1.16 9.37
CA ARG A 159 12.22 0.51 9.72
C ARG A 159 13.18 1.42 10.50
N LEU A 160 13.10 2.73 10.29
CA LEU A 160 13.84 3.75 11.07
C LEU A 160 13.17 4.10 12.40
N GLY A 161 12.00 3.51 12.69
CA GLY A 161 11.25 3.74 13.91
C GLY A 161 10.58 5.12 13.98
N ILE A 162 10.25 5.74 12.84
CA ILE A 162 9.46 6.99 12.82
C ILE A 162 7.98 6.71 12.66
N ASN A 163 7.17 7.57 13.27
CA ASN A 163 5.72 7.42 13.35
C ASN A 163 5.00 7.88 12.07
N VAL A 164 5.15 7.08 11.01
CA VAL A 164 4.53 7.32 9.69
C VAL A 164 3.35 6.37 9.41
N THR A 165 2.41 6.81 8.60
CA THR A 165 1.36 5.97 7.99
C THR A 165 0.88 6.61 6.68
N LEU A 166 0.00 5.93 5.95
CA LEU A 166 -0.61 6.46 4.73
C LEU A 166 -1.82 7.35 5.04
N SER A 167 -2.17 8.17 4.06
CA SER A 167 -3.41 8.92 3.97
C SER A 167 -3.81 9.03 2.49
N THR A 168 -5.10 9.26 2.25
CA THR A 168 -5.67 9.33 0.91
C THR A 168 -6.24 10.71 0.61
N ALA A 169 -6.19 11.08 -0.66
CA ALA A 169 -6.98 12.13 -1.29
C ALA A 169 -7.60 11.52 -2.58
N PRO A 170 -8.50 12.21 -3.31
CA PRO A 170 -9.05 11.68 -4.55
C PRO A 170 -7.96 11.20 -5.52
N LEU A 171 -7.94 9.90 -5.81
CA LEU A 171 -6.97 9.21 -6.67
C LEU A 171 -5.49 9.42 -6.27
N HIS A 172 -5.22 9.69 -5.00
CA HIS A 172 -3.87 10.02 -4.53
C HIS A 172 -3.60 9.42 -3.15
N VAL A 173 -2.39 8.89 -2.96
CA VAL A 173 -1.90 8.41 -1.66
C VAL A 173 -0.67 9.23 -1.28
N PHE A 174 -0.59 9.60 -0.01
CA PHE A 174 0.53 10.35 0.55
C PHE A 174 0.82 9.86 1.99
N VAL A 175 1.86 10.40 2.63
CA VAL A 175 2.29 9.98 3.98
C VAL A 175 1.86 11.00 5.02
N LYS A 176 1.44 10.53 6.20
CA LYS A 176 1.35 11.33 7.42
C LYS A 176 2.44 10.93 8.39
N PHE A 177 3.25 11.90 8.81
CA PHE A 177 4.31 11.76 9.82
C PHE A 177 3.85 12.41 11.12
N THR A 178 4.01 11.73 12.25
CA THR A 178 3.79 12.32 13.58
C THR A 178 5.13 12.47 14.26
N ASP A 179 5.42 13.70 14.69
CA ASP A 179 6.62 14.00 15.42
C ASP A 179 6.41 13.63 16.89
N ASP A 180 7.14 12.63 17.39
CA ASP A 180 6.94 12.06 18.72
C ASP A 180 7.27 13.08 19.83
N ALA A 181 8.14 14.05 19.56
CA ALA A 181 8.50 15.12 20.50
C ALA A 181 7.37 16.12 20.73
N THR A 182 6.56 16.40 19.70
CA THR A 182 5.52 17.45 19.75
C THR A 182 4.10 16.89 19.69
N GLY A 183 3.93 15.62 19.32
CA GLY A 183 2.64 15.00 19.02
C GLY A 183 2.00 15.52 17.72
N LYS A 184 2.67 16.41 16.97
CA LYS A 184 2.11 17.05 15.79
C LYS A 184 2.20 16.13 14.57
N THR A 185 1.06 15.95 13.89
CA THR A 185 1.01 15.24 12.60
C THR A 185 1.14 16.20 11.43
N TRP A 186 1.97 15.83 10.47
CA TRP A 186 2.24 16.55 9.23
C TRP A 186 1.93 15.66 8.02
N ASN A 187 1.41 16.23 6.94
CA ASN A 187 1.38 15.53 5.65
C ASN A 187 2.73 15.71 4.96
N LEU A 188 3.21 14.64 4.33
CA LEU A 188 4.40 14.60 3.51
C LEU A 188 4.00 14.22 2.09
N GLU A 189 4.11 15.16 1.15
CA GLU A 189 3.82 14.89 -0.26
C GLU A 189 5.01 14.22 -0.94
N THR A 190 5.03 12.89 -0.94
CA THR A 190 6.15 12.09 -1.46
C THR A 190 6.34 12.23 -2.97
N THR A 191 5.33 12.61 -3.74
CA THR A 191 5.50 12.93 -5.17
C THR A 191 6.08 14.33 -5.41
N SER A 192 6.29 15.11 -4.34
CA SER A 192 6.93 16.43 -4.34
C SER A 192 8.01 16.50 -3.24
N GLY A 193 8.87 15.49 -3.20
CA GLY A 193 10.05 15.45 -2.33
C GLY A 193 9.74 15.36 -0.83
N ALA A 194 8.58 14.79 -0.45
CA ALA A 194 8.09 14.68 0.93
C ALA A 194 8.07 16.02 1.69
N GLY A 195 7.73 17.11 0.99
CA GLY A 195 7.52 18.41 1.60
C GLY A 195 6.30 18.44 2.53
N PHE A 196 6.33 19.30 3.56
CA PHE A 196 5.17 19.51 4.42
C PHE A 196 4.02 20.17 3.64
N THR A 197 2.87 19.49 3.58
CA THR A 197 1.71 19.97 2.81
C THR A 197 0.50 20.15 3.71
N ARG A 198 -0.20 21.27 3.57
CA ARG A 198 -1.42 21.56 4.34
C ARG A 198 -2.62 20.85 3.72
N ASP A 199 -3.58 20.41 4.54
CA ASP A 199 -4.86 19.85 4.06
C ASP A 199 -5.58 20.79 3.09
N ALA A 200 -5.49 22.12 3.32
CA ALA A 200 -6.05 23.13 2.43
C ALA A 200 -5.49 23.06 0.99
N TRP A 201 -4.22 22.68 0.82
CA TRP A 201 -3.63 22.51 -0.50
C TRP A 201 -4.22 21.31 -1.23
N TYR A 202 -4.37 20.17 -0.53
CA TYR A 202 -5.05 19.01 -1.09
C TYR A 202 -6.49 19.32 -1.49
N ARG A 203 -7.25 20.01 -0.63
CA ARG A 203 -8.64 20.40 -0.92
C ARG A 203 -8.75 21.37 -2.11
N GLN A 204 -7.74 22.22 -2.32
CA GLN A 204 -7.71 23.12 -3.47
C GLN A 204 -7.38 22.39 -4.79
N LYS A 205 -6.50 21.38 -4.74
CA LYS A 205 -6.01 20.67 -5.93
C LYS A 205 -6.84 19.45 -6.31
N LEU A 206 -7.45 18.80 -5.32
CA LEU A 206 -8.20 17.55 -5.47
C LEU A 206 -9.58 17.77 -4.84
N GLU A 207 -10.59 18.00 -5.67
CA GLU A 207 -11.96 18.27 -5.23
C GLU A 207 -12.44 17.14 -4.28
N MET A 208 -12.75 17.50 -3.04
CA MET A 208 -13.28 16.59 -2.03
C MET A 208 -14.31 17.30 -1.15
N THR A 209 -15.32 16.57 -0.70
CA THR A 209 -16.36 17.14 0.16
C THR A 209 -15.93 17.10 1.63
N ASP A 210 -16.48 18.01 2.43
CA ASP A 210 -16.27 17.99 3.89
C ASP A 210 -16.86 16.73 4.52
N GLU A 211 -17.92 16.19 3.92
CA GLU A 211 -18.51 14.91 4.32
C GLU A 211 -17.53 13.75 4.12
N ALA A 212 -16.82 13.69 2.98
CA ALA A 212 -15.78 12.69 2.73
C ALA A 212 -14.63 12.76 3.75
N ILE A 213 -14.25 13.97 4.14
CA ILE A 213 -13.22 14.15 5.18
C ILE A 213 -13.75 13.69 6.54
N ARG A 214 -14.94 14.14 6.96
CA ARG A 214 -15.55 13.76 8.25
C ARG A 214 -15.78 12.25 8.37
N ASN A 215 -16.21 11.60 7.29
CA ASN A 215 -16.43 10.15 7.24
C ASN A 215 -15.14 9.34 7.05
N GLY A 216 -13.99 10.02 7.00
CA GLY A 216 -12.70 9.38 6.97
C GLY A 216 -12.32 8.72 5.64
N VAL A 217 -12.89 9.19 4.53
CA VAL A 217 -12.50 8.80 3.16
C VAL A 217 -11.17 9.41 2.77
N TYR A 218 -10.93 10.66 3.19
CA TYR A 218 -9.75 11.45 2.82
C TYR A 218 -9.12 12.17 4.01
N LEU A 219 -7.84 12.49 3.87
CA LEU A 219 -7.03 13.31 4.78
C LEU A 219 -6.92 12.79 6.23
N LYS A 220 -7.42 11.60 6.52
CA LYS A 220 -7.26 10.97 7.83
C LYS A 220 -5.94 10.21 7.92
N ARG A 221 -5.46 10.06 9.15
CA ARG A 221 -4.38 9.12 9.45
C ARG A 221 -4.92 7.69 9.36
N LEU A 222 -4.41 6.86 8.45
CA LEU A 222 -4.86 5.48 8.33
C LEU A 222 -4.28 4.61 9.45
N SER A 223 -5.10 3.70 9.97
CA SER A 223 -4.62 2.61 10.84
C SER A 223 -3.70 1.66 10.07
N GLN A 224 -3.00 0.74 10.76
CA GLN A 224 -2.18 -0.27 10.11
C GLN A 224 -3.00 -1.09 9.11
N ARG A 225 -4.17 -1.56 9.54
CA ARG A 225 -5.08 -2.39 8.74
C ARG A 225 -5.63 -1.63 7.53
N GLU A 226 -5.94 -0.35 7.70
CA GLU A 226 -6.39 0.51 6.60
C GLU A 226 -5.26 0.79 5.60
N ALA A 227 -4.04 1.08 6.09
CA ALA A 227 -2.88 1.27 5.22
C ALA A 227 -2.54 -0.01 4.43
N LEU A 228 -2.66 -1.20 5.04
CA LEU A 228 -2.51 -2.47 4.34
C LEU A 228 -3.61 -2.68 3.28
N SER A 229 -4.84 -2.23 3.53
CA SER A 229 -5.91 -2.22 2.51
C SER A 229 -5.54 -1.36 1.29
N ILE A 230 -4.93 -0.19 1.51
CA ILE A 230 -4.37 0.63 0.42
C ILE A 230 -3.23 -0.08 -0.30
N VAL A 231 -2.28 -0.66 0.44
CA VAL A 231 -1.13 -1.40 -0.14
C VAL A 231 -1.58 -2.59 -1.00
N ALA A 232 -2.68 -3.26 -0.64
CA ALA A 232 -3.21 -4.41 -1.36
C ALA A 232 -4.16 -4.06 -2.53
N THR A 233 -4.51 -2.79 -2.71
CA THR A 233 -5.40 -2.33 -3.79
C THR A 233 -4.93 -2.70 -5.21
N PRO A 234 -3.61 -2.73 -5.55
CA PRO A 234 -3.15 -3.19 -6.86
C PRO A 234 -3.58 -4.63 -7.24
N VAL A 235 -3.83 -5.50 -6.26
CA VAL A 235 -4.39 -6.85 -6.52
C VAL A 235 -5.78 -6.73 -7.15
N LEU A 236 -6.64 -5.87 -6.59
CA LEU A 236 -7.98 -5.61 -7.11
C LEU A 236 -7.92 -5.04 -8.52
N ASP A 237 -7.07 -4.03 -8.72
CA ASP A 237 -6.92 -3.39 -10.02
C ASP A 237 -6.42 -4.37 -11.09
N ASN A 238 -5.46 -5.23 -10.76
CA ASN A 238 -4.96 -6.27 -11.66
C ASN A 238 -6.04 -7.31 -12.02
N LEU A 239 -6.84 -7.77 -11.04
CA LEU A 239 -7.93 -8.71 -11.30
C LEU A 239 -8.99 -8.11 -12.24
N ILE A 240 -9.31 -6.82 -12.08
CA ILE A 240 -10.21 -6.10 -12.99
C ILE A 240 -9.57 -5.98 -14.39
N ALA A 241 -8.29 -5.60 -14.47
CA ALA A 241 -7.59 -5.42 -15.74
C ALA A 241 -7.46 -6.75 -16.53
N THR A 242 -7.33 -7.88 -15.84
CA THR A 242 -7.16 -9.21 -16.44
C THR A 242 -8.48 -9.98 -16.62
N GLY A 243 -9.63 -9.34 -16.36
CA GLY A 243 -10.94 -9.95 -16.61
C GLY A 243 -11.44 -10.91 -15.52
N ARG A 244 -10.73 -11.02 -14.40
CA ARG A 244 -11.05 -11.90 -13.27
C ARG A 244 -12.05 -11.23 -12.32
N TYR A 245 -13.21 -10.86 -12.84
CA TYR A 245 -14.15 -9.95 -12.17
C TYR A 245 -14.82 -10.53 -10.92
N ASP A 246 -15.17 -11.83 -10.90
CA ASP A 246 -15.74 -12.47 -9.70
C ASP A 246 -14.74 -12.45 -8.54
N GLU A 247 -13.47 -12.74 -8.82
CA GLU A 247 -12.39 -12.68 -7.83
C GLU A 247 -12.14 -11.24 -7.36
N ALA A 248 -12.19 -10.26 -8.28
CA ALA A 248 -12.12 -8.84 -7.94
C ALA A 248 -13.20 -8.42 -6.95
N VAL A 249 -14.45 -8.90 -7.12
CA VAL A 249 -15.55 -8.62 -6.16
C VAL A 249 -15.19 -9.14 -4.77
N THR A 250 -14.72 -10.40 -4.67
CA THR A 250 -14.37 -11.00 -3.36
C THR A 250 -13.16 -10.33 -2.70
N VAL A 251 -12.16 -9.90 -3.48
CA VAL A 251 -11.03 -9.12 -2.97
C VAL A 251 -11.49 -7.75 -2.47
N ALA A 252 -12.38 -7.09 -3.22
CA ALA A 252 -12.92 -5.80 -2.79
C ALA A 252 -13.66 -5.90 -1.46
N ASP A 253 -14.41 -7.00 -1.21
CA ASP A 253 -15.04 -7.25 0.09
C ASP A 253 -14.03 -7.30 1.23
N VAL A 254 -12.95 -8.05 1.06
CA VAL A 254 -11.85 -8.16 2.04
C VAL A 254 -11.20 -6.79 2.31
N LEU A 255 -10.98 -5.99 1.28
CA LEU A 255 -10.40 -4.64 1.40
C LEU A 255 -11.34 -3.65 2.10
N ILE A 256 -12.65 -3.73 1.83
CA ILE A 256 -13.70 -2.92 2.46
C ILE A 256 -13.87 -3.30 3.94
N GLU A 257 -13.79 -4.58 4.29
CA GLU A 257 -13.79 -5.01 5.70
C GLU A 257 -12.66 -4.35 6.50
N ALA A 258 -11.47 -4.19 5.90
CA ALA A 258 -10.33 -3.54 6.54
C ALA A 258 -10.39 -2.01 6.54
N TYR A 259 -11.04 -1.41 5.54
CA TYR A 259 -11.21 0.04 5.44
C TYR A 259 -12.58 0.37 4.85
N PRO A 260 -13.64 0.43 5.68
CA PRO A 260 -15.02 0.60 5.20
C PRO A 260 -15.25 1.92 4.45
N ALA A 261 -14.49 2.97 4.79
CA ALA A 261 -14.56 4.26 4.11
C ALA A 261 -13.65 4.36 2.86
N ASN A 262 -13.07 3.25 2.40
CA ASN A 262 -12.29 3.20 1.16
C ASN A 262 -13.20 3.34 -0.08
N ALA A 263 -13.52 4.59 -0.42
CA ALA A 263 -14.39 4.90 -1.54
C ALA A 263 -13.84 4.42 -2.90
N TYR A 264 -12.50 4.37 -3.05
CA TYR A 264 -11.88 3.82 -4.27
C TYR A 264 -12.23 2.34 -4.44
N THR A 265 -12.06 1.53 -3.39
CA THR A 265 -12.41 0.10 -3.42
C THR A 265 -13.91 -0.12 -3.61
N LEU A 266 -14.77 0.67 -2.97
CA LEU A 266 -16.22 0.61 -3.19
C LEU A 266 -16.58 0.85 -4.66
N VAL A 267 -16.01 1.88 -5.28
CA VAL A 267 -16.22 2.19 -6.70
C VAL A 267 -15.65 1.10 -7.60
N LYS A 268 -14.45 0.57 -7.31
CA LYS A 268 -13.86 -0.54 -8.08
C LYS A 268 -14.67 -1.83 -7.97
N LYS A 269 -15.28 -2.11 -6.81
CA LYS A 269 -16.26 -3.19 -6.67
C LYS A 269 -17.46 -2.99 -7.60
N GLY A 270 -18.01 -1.77 -7.63
CA GLY A 270 -19.04 -1.39 -8.59
C GLY A 270 -18.62 -1.62 -10.04
N THR A 271 -17.40 -1.20 -10.40
CA THR A 271 -16.81 -1.45 -11.72
C THR A 271 -16.73 -2.95 -12.04
N ALA A 272 -16.33 -3.79 -11.10
CA ALA A 272 -16.28 -5.25 -11.30
C ALA A 272 -17.69 -5.83 -11.58
N TYR A 273 -18.72 -5.41 -10.84
CA TYR A 273 -20.11 -5.80 -11.13
C TYR A 273 -20.57 -5.36 -12.51
N TYR A 274 -20.25 -4.13 -12.92
CA TYR A 274 -20.55 -3.65 -14.27
C TYR A 274 -19.83 -4.49 -15.33
N ARG A 275 -18.56 -4.86 -15.12
CA ARG A 275 -17.81 -5.68 -16.06
C ARG A 275 -18.35 -7.11 -16.17
N LEU A 276 -18.84 -7.69 -15.07
CA LEU A 276 -19.58 -8.95 -15.11
C LEU A 276 -20.86 -8.82 -15.93
N LEU A 277 -21.62 -7.75 -15.74
CA LEU A 277 -22.86 -7.49 -16.47
C LEU A 277 -22.58 -7.31 -17.96
N ASP A 278 -21.55 -6.54 -18.30
CA ASP A 278 -21.10 -6.28 -19.66
C ASP A 278 -20.66 -7.57 -20.37
N ALA A 279 -19.79 -8.36 -19.73
CA ALA A 279 -19.24 -9.60 -20.29
C ALA A 279 -20.28 -10.72 -20.42
N ASN A 280 -21.25 -10.81 -19.51
CA ASN A 280 -22.19 -11.93 -19.45
C ASN A 280 -23.55 -11.65 -20.06
N ILE A 281 -23.93 -10.37 -20.20
CA ILE A 281 -25.25 -9.95 -20.66
C ILE A 281 -25.11 -8.97 -21.83
N VAL A 282 -24.59 -7.76 -21.61
CA VAL A 282 -24.68 -6.65 -22.59
C VAL A 282 -24.01 -7.00 -23.91
N ARG A 283 -22.82 -7.63 -23.89
CA ARG A 283 -22.11 -8.01 -25.12
C ARG A 283 -22.70 -9.26 -25.79
N LYS A 284 -23.45 -10.08 -25.07
CA LYS A 284 -23.99 -11.35 -25.58
C LYS A 284 -25.39 -11.19 -26.20
N TYR A 285 -26.16 -10.20 -25.74
CA TYR A 285 -27.55 -10.01 -26.15
C TYR A 285 -27.76 -8.57 -26.62
N ALA A 286 -27.99 -8.38 -27.93
CA ALA A 286 -28.14 -7.06 -28.52
C ALA A 286 -29.46 -6.36 -28.13
N LYS A 287 -30.50 -7.15 -27.85
CA LYS A 287 -31.79 -6.65 -27.35
C LYS A 287 -32.11 -7.31 -26.01
N GLN A 288 -32.82 -6.56 -25.17
CA GLN A 288 -33.28 -7.07 -23.88
C GLN A 288 -34.20 -8.29 -24.01
N SER A 289 -35.00 -8.35 -25.08
CA SER A 289 -35.86 -9.50 -25.41
C SER A 289 -35.09 -10.80 -25.65
N ASP A 290 -33.81 -10.70 -25.96
CA ASP A 290 -32.97 -11.84 -26.33
C ASP A 290 -32.28 -12.45 -25.10
N ILE A 291 -32.37 -11.79 -23.94
CA ILE A 291 -31.79 -12.25 -22.69
C ILE A 291 -32.63 -13.43 -22.17
N PRO A 292 -32.04 -14.62 -21.96
CA PRO A 292 -32.73 -15.77 -21.39
C PRO A 292 -33.34 -15.46 -20.03
N ALA A 293 -34.53 -16.00 -19.74
CA ALA A 293 -35.28 -15.69 -18.53
C ALA A 293 -34.49 -16.02 -17.25
N ASP A 294 -33.69 -17.10 -17.26
CA ASP A 294 -32.80 -17.51 -16.16
C ASP A 294 -31.62 -16.55 -15.95
N ARG A 295 -31.30 -15.71 -16.95
CA ARG A 295 -30.22 -14.71 -16.90
C ARG A 295 -30.71 -13.31 -16.51
N ILE A 296 -32.02 -13.04 -16.58
CA ILE A 296 -32.60 -11.76 -16.19
C ILE A 296 -32.37 -11.47 -14.69
N ALA A 297 -32.59 -12.47 -13.83
CA ALA A 297 -32.35 -12.33 -12.38
C ALA A 297 -30.88 -11.97 -12.11
N TYR A 298 -29.95 -12.74 -12.69
CA TYR A 298 -28.51 -12.47 -12.59
C TYR A 298 -28.12 -11.07 -13.08
N ALA A 299 -28.68 -10.62 -14.21
CA ALA A 299 -28.42 -9.28 -14.74
C ALA A 299 -28.89 -8.18 -13.77
N ASN A 300 -30.09 -8.34 -13.21
CA ASN A 300 -30.66 -7.40 -12.24
C ASN A 300 -29.84 -7.36 -10.94
N ASP A 301 -29.37 -8.51 -10.46
CA ASP A 301 -28.53 -8.59 -9.26
C ASP A 301 -27.22 -7.83 -9.45
N LEU A 302 -26.53 -8.03 -10.59
CA LEU A 302 -25.31 -7.29 -10.91
C LEU A 302 -25.55 -5.78 -11.05
N TYR A 303 -26.64 -5.39 -11.70
CA TYR A 303 -27.02 -3.99 -11.85
C TYR A 303 -27.28 -3.32 -10.50
N ASN A 304 -28.04 -3.98 -9.62
CA ASN A 304 -28.34 -3.49 -8.28
C ASN A 304 -27.08 -3.42 -7.42
N ALA A 305 -26.22 -4.44 -7.46
CA ALA A 305 -24.97 -4.48 -6.72
C ALA A 305 -23.98 -3.39 -7.18
N ASN A 306 -23.91 -3.12 -8.49
CA ASN A 306 -23.17 -1.98 -9.03
C ASN A 306 -23.70 -0.67 -8.42
N ARG A 307 -25.01 -0.40 -8.53
CA ARG A 307 -25.62 0.83 -8.02
C ARG A 307 -25.40 1.01 -6.52
N GLU A 308 -25.54 -0.06 -5.74
CA GLU A 308 -25.36 -0.04 -4.30
C GLU A 308 -23.91 0.30 -3.92
N ALA A 309 -22.91 -0.26 -4.62
CA ALA A 309 -21.50 0.02 -4.36
C ALA A 309 -21.18 1.52 -4.57
N PHE A 310 -21.67 2.12 -5.66
CA PHE A 310 -21.52 3.56 -5.91
C PHE A 310 -22.34 4.40 -4.92
N ALA A 311 -23.54 3.98 -4.54
CA ALA A 311 -24.37 4.68 -3.56
C ALA A 311 -23.68 4.73 -2.18
N LYS A 312 -23.06 3.62 -1.75
CA LYS A 312 -22.27 3.57 -0.51
C LYS A 312 -21.11 4.55 -0.53
N ALA A 313 -20.34 4.62 -1.63
CA ALA A 313 -19.28 5.62 -1.76
C ALA A 313 -19.84 7.05 -1.68
N LYS A 314 -20.92 7.34 -2.42
CA LYS A 314 -21.55 8.68 -2.42
C LYS A 314 -22.12 9.08 -1.05
N ALA A 315 -22.65 8.13 -0.29
CA ALA A 315 -23.15 8.32 1.08
C ALA A 315 -22.03 8.62 2.08
N LEU A 316 -20.79 8.20 1.79
CA LEU A 316 -19.61 8.63 2.55
C LEU A 316 -19.16 10.05 2.19
N GLY A 317 -19.81 10.72 1.23
CA GLY A 317 -19.42 12.03 0.73
C GLY A 317 -18.50 11.98 -0.49
N TRP A 318 -18.15 10.79 -0.99
CA TRP A 318 -17.34 10.66 -2.20
C TRP A 318 -18.05 11.29 -3.41
N ARG A 319 -17.26 11.89 -4.30
CA ARG A 319 -17.69 12.40 -5.59
C ARG A 319 -16.70 11.90 -6.64
N GLU A 320 -17.21 11.66 -7.84
CA GLU A 320 -16.36 11.25 -8.96
C GLU A 320 -15.32 12.35 -9.23
N PRO A 321 -14.02 12.02 -9.16
CA PRO A 321 -12.98 13.00 -9.45
C PRO A 321 -13.05 13.43 -10.90
N LYS A 322 -13.01 14.74 -11.16
CA LYS A 322 -12.80 15.25 -12.52
C LYS A 322 -11.34 14.99 -12.87
N MET A 323 -11.10 14.19 -13.91
CA MET A 323 -9.75 14.09 -14.48
C MET A 323 -9.54 15.34 -15.33
N ASN A 324 -8.58 16.18 -14.93
CA ASN A 324 -8.15 17.35 -15.69
C ASN A 324 -7.16 16.94 -16.78
#